data_AF-A0A838SR37-F1
#
_entry.id   AF-A0A838SR37-F1
#
_cell.length_a   1.000
_cell.length_b   1.000
_cell.length_c   1.000
_cell.angle_alpha   90.00
_cell.angle_beta   90.00
_cell.angle_gamma   90.00
#
_symmetry.space_group_name_H-M   'P 1'
#
loop_
_entity.id
_entity.type
_entity.pdbx_description
1 polymer ?
#
loop_
_entity_poly.entity_id
_entity_poly.type
_entity_poly.pdbx_seq_one_letter_code
_entity_poly.pdbx_strand_id
1 'polypeptide(L)'
;AYVVGAGALNQAVKGIAIARTLLAEQGVDLVCVPAFTELLIDGEQRTGIHLVVEVRDGGPDGGDAAAADAQPPAAAGAEPPTPPGD
;
A
#
# COMPACT_ATOMS: atom_id res chain seq x y z
N ALA A 1 2.88 6.71 -1.46
CA ALA A 1 3.63 6.28 -2.67
C ALA A 1 2.88 5.14 -3.35
N TYR A 2 2.75 5.14 -4.68
CA TYR A 2 1.98 4.12 -5.42
C TYR A 2 2.91 3.13 -6.13
N VAL A 3 2.65 1.84 -6.00
CA VAL A 3 3.45 0.79 -6.63
C VAL A 3 2.58 -0.27 -7.30
N VAL A 4 3.05 -0.77 -8.44
CA VAL A 4 2.40 -1.86 -9.19
C VAL A 4 3.44 -2.94 -9.46
N GLY A 5 3.10 -4.18 -9.11
CA GLY A 5 3.96 -5.35 -9.28
C GLY A 5 5.00 -5.57 -8.17
N ALA A 6 5.42 -6.81 -8.01
CA ALA A 6 6.27 -7.26 -6.91
C ALA A 6 7.65 -6.59 -6.87
N GLY A 7 8.25 -6.33 -8.04
CA GLY A 7 9.55 -5.66 -8.14
C GLY A 7 9.51 -4.23 -7.60
N ALA A 8 8.52 -3.43 -8.01
CA ALA A 8 8.35 -2.06 -7.55
C ALA A 8 8.04 -1.99 -6.06
N LEU A 9 7.17 -2.89 -5.56
CA LEU A 9 6.86 -3.00 -4.13
C LEU A 9 8.11 -3.29 -3.30
N ASN A 10 8.94 -4.26 -3.71
CA ASN A 10 10.18 -4.59 -3.02
C ASN A 10 11.14 -3.39 -2.95
N GLN A 11 11.26 -2.63 -4.04
CA GLN A 11 12.12 -1.44 -4.03
C GLN A 11 11.58 -0.33 -3.13
N ALA A 12 10.28 -0.11 -3.13
CA ALA A 12 9.66 0.88 -2.25
C ALA A 12 9.85 0.52 -0.76
N VAL A 13 9.61 -0.74 -0.39
CA VAL A 13 9.81 -1.22 0.99
C VAL A 13 11.27 -1.13 1.42
N LYS A 14 12.23 -1.47 0.55
CA LYS A 14 13.66 -1.27 0.82
C LYS A 14 14.00 0.20 1.06
N GLY A 15 13.46 1.09 0.23
CA GLY A 15 13.65 2.54 0.41
C GLY A 15 13.12 3.03 1.76
N ILE A 16 11.93 2.57 2.17
CA ILE A 16 11.34 2.89 3.48
C ILE A 16 12.23 2.35 4.62
N ALA A 17 12.74 1.12 4.51
CA ALA A 17 13.64 0.55 5.52
C ALA A 17 14.95 1.37 5.66
N ILE A 18 15.54 1.80 4.55
CA ILE A 18 16.73 2.67 4.57
C ILE A 18 16.40 4.01 5.22
N ALA A 19 15.28 4.63 4.85
CA ALA A 19 14.85 5.91 5.41
C ALA A 19 14.65 5.83 6.93
N ARG A 20 14.04 4.76 7.44
CA ARG A 20 13.89 4.51 8.88
C ARG A 20 15.22 4.48 9.61
N THR A 21 16.21 3.76 9.07
CA THR A 21 17.55 3.68 9.67
C THR A 21 18.23 5.06 9.71
N LEU A 22 18.11 5.86 8.65
CA LEU A 22 18.70 7.20 8.60
C LEU A 22 18.03 8.18 9.56
N LEU A 23 16.72 8.07 9.75
CA LEU A 23 15.95 8.97 10.61
C LEU A 23 16.00 8.58 12.09
N ALA A 24 16.32 7.33 12.40
CA ALA A 24 16.50 6.86 13.77
C ALA A 24 17.59 7.65 14.52
N GLU A 25 18.66 8.07 13.82
CA GLU A 25 19.71 8.93 14.40
C GLU A 25 19.20 10.30 14.85
N GLN A 26 18.06 10.75 14.32
CA GLN A 26 17.40 12.02 14.65
C GLN A 26 16.22 11.82 15.63
N GLY A 27 16.02 10.59 16.14
CA GLY A 27 14.91 10.26 17.03
C GLY A 27 13.54 10.21 16.35
N VAL A 28 13.51 10.11 15.01
CA VAL A 28 12.28 10.06 14.22
C VAL A 28 12.01 8.61 13.79
N ASP A 29 10.82 8.09 14.09
CA ASP A 29 10.36 6.78 13.58
C ASP A 29 9.29 6.96 12.50
N LEU A 30 9.26 6.03 11.55
CA LEU A 30 8.28 6.00 10.47
C LEU A 30 7.37 4.77 10.60
N VAL A 31 6.09 5.00 10.37
CA VAL A 31 5.08 3.95 10.19
C VAL A 31 4.70 3.87 8.71
N CYS A 32 4.60 2.65 8.19
CA CYS A 32 4.15 2.41 6.82
C CYS A 32 2.84 1.62 6.85
N VAL A 33 1.78 2.21 6.30
CA VAL A 33 0.44 1.60 6.21
C VAL A 33 0.13 1.33 4.74
N PRO A 34 0.18 0.06 4.29
CA PRO A 34 -0.18 -0.30 2.92
C PRO A 34 -1.70 -0.41 2.75
N ALA A 35 -2.22 0.08 1.63
CA ALA A 35 -3.61 -0.10 1.22
C ALA A 35 -3.67 -0.52 -0.26
N PHE A 36 -4.64 -1.37 -0.62
CA PHE A 36 -4.94 -1.62 -2.03
C PHE A 36 -5.54 -0.37 -2.67
N THR A 37 -5.24 -0.15 -3.95
CA THR A 37 -5.80 0.95 -4.72
C THR A 37 -5.91 0.57 -6.18
N GLU A 38 -6.82 1.21 -6.89
CA GLU A 38 -6.95 1.09 -8.35
C GLU A 38 -6.31 2.28 -9.01
N LEU A 39 -5.47 2.03 -10.01
CA LEU A 39 -4.70 3.03 -10.75
C LEU A 39 -5.03 2.93 -12.24
N LEU A 40 -5.24 4.07 -12.90
CA LEU A 40 -5.38 4.12 -14.34
C LEU A 40 -3.99 4.24 -14.99
N ILE A 41 -3.55 3.20 -15.68
CA ILE A 41 -2.24 3.14 -16.35
C ILE A 41 -2.46 2.70 -17.79
N ASP A 42 -2.01 3.48 -18.76
CA ASP A 42 -2.18 3.22 -20.19
C ASP A 42 -3.64 2.95 -20.62
N GLY A 43 -4.58 3.62 -19.95
CA GLY A 43 -6.03 3.47 -20.18
C GLY A 43 -6.65 2.22 -19.55
N GLU A 44 -5.87 1.41 -18.83
CA GLU A 44 -6.32 0.21 -18.13
C GLU A 44 -6.35 0.41 -16.62
N GLN A 45 -7.36 -0.12 -15.94
CA GLN A 45 -7.38 -0.17 -14.48
C GLN A 45 -6.43 -1.28 -14.00
N ARG A 46 -5.48 -0.90 -13.14
CA ARG A 46 -4.50 -1.79 -12.55
C ARG A 46 -4.60 -1.70 -11.03
N THR A 47 -4.73 -2.85 -10.37
CA THR A 47 -4.60 -2.91 -8.92
C THR A 47 -3.14 -2.67 -8.52
N GLY A 48 -2.95 -1.70 -7.63
CA GLY A 48 -1.67 -1.33 -7.03
C GLY A 48 -1.75 -1.29 -5.52
N ILE A 49 -0.63 -0.93 -4.89
CA ILE A 49 -0.55 -0.67 -3.45
C ILE A 49 -0.19 0.80 -3.25
N HIS A 50 -0.98 1.49 -2.43
CA HIS A 50 -0.65 2.78 -1.88
C HIS A 50 0.04 2.59 -0.52
N LEU A 51 1.33 2.91 -0.46
CA LEU A 51 2.11 2.94 0.77
C LEU A 51 2.01 4.33 1.38
N VAL A 52 1.20 4.47 2.44
CA VAL A 52 1.15 5.68 3.27
C VAL A 52 2.30 5.59 4.26
N VAL A 53 3.11 6.64 4.37
CA VAL A 53 4.26 6.69 5.28
C VAL A 53 4.12 7.94 6.14
N GLU A 54 4.10 7.74 7.45
CA GLU A 54 3.84 8.79 8.44
C GLU A 54 4.95 8.80 9.48
N VAL A 55 5.26 9.98 10.00
CA VAL A 55 6.14 10.14 11.16
C VAL A 55 5.33 9.84 12.41
N ARG A 56 5.88 9.02 13.31
CA ARG A 56 5.31 8.82 14.63
C ARG A 56 6.02 9.75 15.61
N ASP A 57 5.33 10.78 16.08
CA ASP A 57 5.84 11.65 17.13
C ASP A 57 6.07 10.82 18.40
N GLY A 58 7.32 10.82 18.89
CA GLY A 58 7.82 9.95 19.95
C GLY A 58 7.30 10.25 21.36
N GLY A 59 5.99 10.25 21.56
CA GLY A 59 5.38 10.12 22.89
C GLY A 59 5.35 8.66 23.34
N PRO A 60 5.58 8.34 24.63
CA PRO A 60 5.62 6.95 25.13
C PRO A 60 4.30 6.18 24.99
N ASP A 61 3.19 6.86 24.65
CA ASP A 61 1.85 6.30 24.55
C ASP A 61 1.21 6.47 23.16
N GLY A 62 2.02 6.61 22.10
CA GLY A 62 1.59 7.12 20.80
C GLY A 62 0.66 6.26 19.94
N GLY A 63 -0.36 5.59 20.48
CA GLY A 63 -1.61 5.24 19.80
C GLY A 63 -1.51 4.28 18.61
N ASP A 64 -2.25 3.19 18.66
CA ASP A 64 -2.55 2.35 17.51
C ASP A 64 -3.22 3.24 16.44
N ALA A 65 -2.48 3.63 15.40
CA ALA A 65 -3.04 4.36 14.27
C ALA A 65 -3.87 3.35 13.48
N ALA A 66 -5.11 3.17 13.94
CA ALA A 66 -6.10 2.33 13.32
C ALA A 66 -6.11 2.63 11.81
N ALA A 67 -5.84 1.58 11.03
CA ALA A 67 -6.05 1.56 9.60
C ALA A 67 -7.53 1.89 9.32
N ALA A 68 -7.84 3.18 9.21
CA ALA A 68 -9.19 3.65 8.94
C ALA A 68 -9.46 3.52 7.44
N ASP A 69 -10.38 2.60 7.14
CA ASP A 69 -11.11 2.39 5.89
C ASP A 69 -10.28 2.05 4.64
N ALA A 70 -9.63 0.88 4.70
CA ALA A 70 -9.45 0.07 3.50
C ALA A 70 -10.81 -0.52 3.07
N GLN A 71 -11.60 0.23 2.30
CA GLN A 71 -12.66 -0.37 1.50
C GLN A 71 -12.03 -0.73 0.15
N PRO A 72 -11.66 -2.01 -0.11
CA PRO A 72 -11.38 -2.44 -1.46
C PRO A 72 -12.63 -2.18 -2.32
N PRO A 73 -12.53 -1.55 -3.50
CA PRO A 73 -13.67 -1.46 -4.40
C PRO A 73 -14.12 -2.89 -4.71
N ALA A 74 -15.41 -3.15 -4.53
CA ALA A 74 -16.02 -4.42 -4.85
C ALA A 74 -15.66 -4.79 -6.30
N ALA A 75 -15.03 -5.95 -6.49
CA ALA A 75 -14.74 -6.50 -7.80
C ALA A 75 -16.07 -6.65 -8.57
N ALA A 76 -16.38 -5.70 -9.44
CA ALA A 76 -17.53 -5.75 -10.32
C ALA A 76 -17.12 -6.36 -11.65
N GLY A 77 -17.64 -7.56 -11.95
CA GLY A 77 -17.87 -8.01 -13.32
C GLY A 77 -16.91 -9.03 -13.92
N ALA A 78 -16.58 -10.12 -13.22
CA ALA A 78 -16.20 -11.36 -13.93
C ALA A 78 -17.48 -12.16 -14.22
N GLU A 79 -17.97 -12.12 -15.46
CA GLU A 79 -19.02 -13.05 -15.89
C GLU A 79 -18.52 -14.49 -15.75
N PRO A 80 -19.35 -15.42 -15.22
CA PRO A 80 -18.96 -16.82 -15.14
C PRO A 80 -18.75 -17.40 -16.55
N PRO A 81 -17.74 -18.26 -16.76
CA PRO A 81 -17.49 -18.85 -18.07
C PRO A 81 -18.70 -19.67 -18.51
N THR A 82 -19.19 -19.39 -19.70
CA THR A 82 -20.28 -20.14 -20.35
C THR A 82 -19.84 -21.60 -20.50
N PRO A 83 -20.62 -22.59 -20.02
CA PRO A 83 -20.25 -23.99 -20.19
C PRO A 83 -20.24 -24.35 -21.69
N PRO A 84 -19.32 -25.23 -22.14
CA PRO A 84 -19.35 -25.72 -23.51
C PRO A 84 -20.68 -26.46 -23.75
N GLY A 85 -21.33 -26.19 -24.87
CA GLY A 85 -22.56 -26.86 -25.28
C GLY A 85 -22.34 -28.34 -25.62
N ASP A 86 -23.36 -29.15 -25.36
CA ASP A 86 -23.44 -30.58 -25.71
C ASP A 86 -23.25 -30.86 -27.21
#